data_AF-A0A971MLK6-F1
#
_entry.id   AF-A0A971MLK6-F1
#
_cell.length_a   1.000
_cell.length_b   1.000
_cell.length_c   1.000
_cell.angle_alpha   90.00
_cell.angle_beta   90.00
_cell.angle_gamma   90.00
#
_symmetry.space_group_name_H-M   'P 1'
#
loop_
_entity.id
_entity.type
_entity.pdbx_description
1 polymer ?
#
loop_
_entity_poly.entity_id
_entity_poly.type
_entity_poly.pdbx_seq_one_letter_code
_entity_poly.pdbx_strand_id
1 'polypeptide(L)'
;MKVPLVHELNELAETDLLLRECLQPWEEYLYGYRNELKKVIHWTALPAITVAVNRRFDSHDSWGSHMAAIFSLIYLADHIHCSVKEDEEYSPHGVQYPILLGDYFFSKAVGLLERVNGHYLLQHFAELMCTVNEGHVMRKLADDKPDLVVLAHEKASYYKYSFLTAAVAGGCGALERRFYEETGFNLGMAITLYDEGLDKIALGYLEKTRALMSSWTRPRNDKVCIIRSLSEELIRSIKPAQEVMAI
;
A
#
# COMPACT_ATOMS: atom_id res chain seq x y z
N MET A 1 5.44 6.54 -12.10
CA MET A 1 5.14 7.82 -11.40
C MET A 1 6.22 8.06 -10.35
N LYS A 2 6.93 9.18 -10.38
CA LYS A 2 7.77 9.60 -9.24
C LYS A 2 6.87 10.42 -8.33
N VAL A 3 6.91 10.22 -7.01
CA VAL A 3 6.17 11.04 -6.03
C VAL A 3 7.19 11.97 -5.32
N PRO A 4 7.53 13.12 -5.92
CA PRO A 4 8.55 14.06 -5.46
C PRO A 4 8.54 14.37 -3.97
N LEU A 5 7.36 14.42 -3.32
CA LEU A 5 7.26 14.84 -1.91
C LEU A 5 7.92 13.87 -0.91
N VAL A 6 8.24 12.64 -1.32
CA VAL A 6 8.64 11.57 -0.39
C VAL A 6 10.07 11.06 -0.63
N HIS A 7 10.68 11.32 -1.79
CA HIS A 7 11.99 10.75 -2.14
C HIS A 7 13.18 11.29 -1.34
N GLU A 8 13.00 12.34 -0.53
CA GLU A 8 14.03 12.94 0.31
C GLU A 8 13.88 12.60 1.80
N LEU A 9 13.13 11.53 2.12
CA LEU A 9 12.89 11.15 3.51
C LEU A 9 13.90 10.11 3.98
N ASN A 10 14.65 10.44 5.03
CA ASN A 10 15.52 9.49 5.75
C ASN A 10 14.75 8.22 6.15
N GLU A 11 13.45 8.34 6.44
CA GLU A 11 12.56 7.22 6.77
C GLU A 11 12.41 6.20 5.63
N LEU A 12 12.51 6.61 4.35
CA LEU A 12 12.50 5.64 3.24
C LEU A 12 13.83 4.89 3.13
N ALA A 13 14.96 5.56 3.39
CA ALA A 13 16.24 4.88 3.46
C ALA A 13 16.26 3.87 4.62
N GLU A 14 15.69 4.22 5.76
CA GLU A 14 15.51 3.30 6.89
C GLU A 14 14.55 2.15 6.56
N THR A 15 13.46 2.43 5.84
CA THR A 15 12.54 1.41 5.31
C THR A 15 13.31 0.38 4.47
N ASP A 16 14.17 0.85 3.56
CA ASP A 16 14.98 -0.03 2.71
C ASP A 16 15.97 -0.88 3.51
N LEU A 17 16.55 -0.33 4.59
CA LEU A 17 17.43 -1.08 5.49
C LEU A 17 16.68 -2.17 6.25
N LEU A 18 15.51 -1.85 6.81
CA LEU A 18 14.64 -2.80 7.50
C LEU A 18 14.17 -3.91 6.55
N LEU A 19 13.82 -3.56 5.32
CA LEU A 19 13.47 -4.54 4.29
C LEU A 19 14.65 -5.46 4.01
N ARG A 20 15.84 -4.93 3.70
CA ARG A 20 17.03 -5.77 3.47
C ARG A 20 17.30 -6.73 4.62
N GLU A 21 17.20 -6.26 5.87
CA GLU A 21 17.33 -7.12 7.05
C GLU A 21 16.31 -8.27 7.03
N CYS A 22 15.05 -7.97 6.74
CA CYS A 22 13.98 -8.97 6.70
C CYS A 22 14.10 -9.96 5.54
N LEU A 23 14.66 -9.54 4.41
CA LEU A 23 14.82 -10.37 3.21
C LEU A 23 15.98 -11.38 3.34
N GLN A 24 16.89 -11.21 4.30
CA GLN A 24 17.98 -12.16 4.55
C GLN A 24 17.45 -13.49 5.14
N PRO A 25 18.05 -14.64 4.79
CA PRO A 25 19.11 -14.85 3.80
C PRO A 25 18.60 -15.09 2.35
N TRP A 26 17.33 -14.81 2.08
CA TRP A 26 16.62 -15.23 0.85
C TRP A 26 16.86 -14.31 -0.36
N GLU A 27 17.90 -13.48 -0.34
CA GLU A 27 18.08 -12.43 -1.34
C GLU A 27 18.21 -12.95 -2.77
N GLU A 28 18.89 -14.08 -2.96
CA GLU A 28 19.08 -14.71 -4.28
C GLU A 28 17.75 -15.23 -4.83
N TYR A 29 16.99 -15.96 -4.02
CA TYR A 29 15.65 -16.48 -4.38
C TYR A 29 14.66 -15.36 -4.71
N LEU A 30 14.81 -14.21 -4.06
CA LEU A 30 13.95 -13.04 -4.28
C LEU A 30 14.32 -12.19 -5.51
N TYR A 31 15.40 -12.50 -6.21
CA TYR A 31 15.89 -11.67 -7.31
C TYR A 31 14.85 -11.48 -8.42
N GLY A 32 14.16 -12.56 -8.81
CA GLY A 32 13.09 -12.53 -9.82
C GLY A 32 11.93 -11.63 -9.39
N TYR A 33 11.35 -11.91 -8.23
CA TYR A 33 10.25 -11.14 -7.64
C TYR A 33 10.57 -9.64 -7.51
N ARG A 34 11.76 -9.29 -7.03
CA ARG A 34 12.17 -7.88 -6.91
C ARG A 34 12.27 -7.18 -8.27
N ASN A 35 12.67 -7.88 -9.32
CA ASN A 35 12.77 -7.30 -10.65
C ASN A 35 11.39 -7.06 -11.29
N GLU A 36 10.42 -7.91 -11.00
CA GLU A 36 9.03 -7.70 -11.37
C GLU A 36 8.43 -6.51 -10.63
N LEU A 37 8.59 -6.49 -9.29
CA LEU A 37 8.07 -5.44 -8.43
C LEU A 37 8.60 -4.04 -8.76
N LYS A 38 9.83 -3.91 -9.27
CA LYS A 38 10.36 -2.62 -9.77
C LYS A 38 9.51 -1.98 -10.87
N LYS A 39 8.70 -2.76 -11.59
CA LYS A 39 7.81 -2.29 -12.65
C LYS A 39 6.42 -1.92 -12.12
N VAL A 40 6.07 -2.35 -10.91
CA VAL A 40 4.75 -2.18 -10.30
C VAL A 40 4.69 -0.85 -9.56
N ILE A 41 3.72 0.01 -9.91
CA ILE A 41 3.59 1.34 -9.30
C ILE A 41 3.42 1.23 -7.78
N HIS A 42 2.59 0.28 -7.33
CA HIS A 42 2.30 0.06 -5.91
C HIS A 42 3.53 -0.24 -5.06
N TRP A 43 4.53 -0.94 -5.60
CA TRP A 43 5.78 -1.25 -4.89
C TRP A 43 6.55 0.01 -4.47
N THR A 44 6.46 1.07 -5.27
CA THR A 44 7.12 2.35 -4.98
C THR A 44 6.20 3.31 -4.22
N ALA A 45 4.92 3.36 -4.59
CA ALA A 45 3.98 4.33 -4.04
C ALA A 45 3.54 3.99 -2.61
N LEU A 46 3.32 2.71 -2.29
CA LEU A 46 2.83 2.28 -0.98
C LEU A 46 3.77 2.65 0.18
N PRO A 47 5.07 2.30 0.18
CA PRO A 47 5.96 2.69 1.27
C PRO A 47 6.10 4.22 1.38
N ALA A 48 6.18 4.91 0.24
CA ALA A 48 6.26 6.36 0.21
C ALA A 48 5.05 7.04 0.88
N ILE A 49 3.85 6.64 0.47
CA ILE A 49 2.61 7.18 1.03
C ILE A 49 2.45 6.79 2.51
N THR A 50 2.88 5.59 2.89
CA THR A 50 2.84 5.11 4.28
C THR A 50 3.72 5.97 5.18
N VAL A 51 4.95 6.26 4.78
CA VAL A 51 5.82 7.21 5.50
C VAL A 51 5.13 8.58 5.60
N ALA A 52 4.66 9.11 4.48
CA ALA A 52 4.08 10.45 4.42
C ALA A 52 2.85 10.62 5.34
N VAL A 53 1.96 9.62 5.41
CA VAL A 53 0.79 9.68 6.30
C VAL A 53 1.17 9.51 7.77
N ASN A 54 2.17 8.68 8.10
CA ASN A 54 2.61 8.47 9.48
C ASN A 54 3.30 9.71 10.07
N ARG A 55 4.10 10.46 9.28
CA ARG A 55 4.72 11.73 9.71
C ARG A 55 3.73 12.80 10.15
N ARG A 56 2.45 12.63 9.82
CA ARG A 56 1.39 13.52 10.30
C ARG A 56 1.19 13.42 11.81
N PHE A 57 1.50 12.28 12.40
CA PHE A 57 1.32 12.01 13.82
C PHE A 57 2.66 12.19 14.53
N ASP A 58 2.66 12.75 15.75
CA ASP A 58 3.87 12.83 16.58
C ASP A 58 4.12 11.45 17.21
N SER A 59 4.35 10.44 16.37
CA SER A 59 4.73 9.10 16.79
C SER A 59 6.23 9.03 17.03
N HIS A 60 6.66 7.98 17.74
CA HIS A 60 8.07 7.67 17.98
C HIS A 60 8.93 7.75 16.71
N ASP A 61 10.18 8.18 16.88
CA ASP A 61 11.23 8.08 15.87
C ASP A 61 11.23 6.66 15.30
N SER A 62 11.32 6.52 13.97
CA SER A 62 11.23 5.27 13.18
C SER A 62 9.84 4.63 12.97
N TRP A 63 8.75 5.18 13.50
CA TRP A 63 7.43 4.56 13.30
C TRP A 63 7.01 4.49 11.82
N GLY A 64 7.18 5.59 11.08
CA GLY A 64 6.84 5.67 9.66
C GLY A 64 7.59 4.66 8.79
N SER A 65 8.89 4.49 9.05
CA SER A 65 9.75 3.55 8.33
C SER A 65 9.42 2.08 8.63
N HIS A 66 9.15 1.75 9.88
CA HIS A 66 8.69 0.40 10.25
C HIS A 66 7.35 0.06 9.62
N MET A 67 6.38 0.97 9.68
CA MET A 67 5.07 0.75 9.04
C MET A 67 5.22 0.57 7.53
N ALA A 68 6.04 1.39 6.86
CA ALA A 68 6.32 1.24 5.43
C ALA A 68 7.00 -0.10 5.10
N ALA A 69 7.90 -0.60 5.95
CA ALA A 69 8.53 -1.91 5.80
C ALA A 69 7.51 -3.05 5.99
N ILE A 70 6.62 -2.95 6.99
CA ILE A 70 5.55 -3.92 7.24
C ILE A 70 4.63 -4.03 6.02
N PHE A 71 4.10 -2.91 5.53
CA PHE A 71 3.24 -2.91 4.34
C PHE A 71 3.94 -3.46 3.10
N SER A 72 5.22 -3.13 2.92
CA SER A 72 6.04 -3.65 1.80
C SER A 72 6.27 -5.16 1.91
N LEU A 73 6.48 -5.71 3.12
CA LEU A 73 6.62 -7.16 3.32
C LEU A 73 5.31 -7.90 3.04
N ILE A 74 4.17 -7.37 3.48
CA ILE A 74 2.85 -7.94 3.20
C ILE A 74 2.62 -7.93 1.68
N TYR A 75 2.91 -6.82 1.01
CA TYR A 75 2.77 -6.72 -0.45
C TYR A 75 3.70 -7.68 -1.20
N LEU A 76 4.94 -7.87 -0.71
CA LEU A 76 5.87 -8.84 -1.29
C LEU A 76 5.37 -10.27 -1.11
N ALA A 77 4.89 -10.63 0.09
CA ALA A 77 4.34 -11.94 0.37
C ALA A 77 3.14 -12.26 -0.54
N ASP A 78 2.22 -11.30 -0.65
CA ASP A 78 1.09 -11.32 -1.57
C ASP A 78 1.53 -11.54 -3.03
N HIS A 79 2.50 -10.75 -3.51
CA HIS A 79 3.04 -10.90 -4.87
C HIS A 79 3.66 -12.29 -5.11
N ILE A 80 4.38 -12.83 -4.13
CA ILE A 80 4.95 -14.19 -4.22
C ILE A 80 3.85 -15.24 -4.29
N HIS A 81 2.82 -15.15 -3.45
CA HIS A 81 1.69 -16.08 -3.49
C HIS A 81 0.93 -16.01 -4.82
N CYS A 82 0.70 -14.81 -5.36
CA CYS A 82 0.07 -14.64 -6.67
C CYS A 82 0.89 -15.16 -7.85
N SER A 83 2.20 -15.39 -7.67
CA SER A 83 3.06 -15.92 -8.74
C SER A 83 2.88 -17.43 -8.96
N VAL A 84 2.32 -18.14 -7.98
CA VAL A 84 2.10 -19.58 -8.05
C VAL A 84 0.94 -19.87 -8.99
N LYS A 85 1.20 -20.62 -10.07
CA LYS A 85 0.16 -20.97 -11.04
C LYS A 85 -0.47 -22.32 -10.73
N GLU A 86 -1.75 -22.46 -11.09
CA GLU A 86 -2.51 -23.70 -10.86
C GLU A 86 -2.03 -24.87 -11.72
N ASP A 87 -1.41 -24.59 -12.87
CA ASP A 87 -0.88 -25.57 -13.82
C ASP A 87 0.59 -25.93 -13.58
N GLU A 88 1.23 -25.36 -12.55
CA GLU A 88 2.61 -25.69 -12.22
C GLU A 88 2.73 -27.08 -11.57
N GLU A 89 3.71 -27.84 -12.04
CA GLU A 89 4.04 -29.13 -11.44
C GLU A 89 4.40 -28.93 -9.96
N TYR A 90 3.76 -29.73 -9.09
CA TYR A 90 3.98 -29.68 -7.65
C TYR A 90 5.42 -30.09 -7.31
N SER A 91 6.29 -29.10 -7.38
CA SER A 91 7.72 -29.21 -7.14
C SER A 91 8.12 -28.25 -6.04
N PRO A 92 9.27 -28.49 -5.37
CA PRO A 92 9.80 -27.56 -4.40
C PRO A 92 9.88 -26.14 -4.96
N HIS A 93 10.42 -25.97 -6.17
CA HIS A 93 10.67 -24.66 -6.77
C HIS A 93 9.48 -24.01 -7.46
N GLY A 94 8.48 -24.78 -7.90
CA GLY A 94 7.25 -24.24 -8.50
C GLY A 94 6.23 -23.81 -7.46
N VAL A 95 5.87 -24.72 -6.54
CA VAL A 95 4.72 -24.48 -5.65
C VAL A 95 5.14 -24.32 -4.19
N GLN A 96 6.00 -25.20 -3.66
CA GLN A 96 6.22 -25.24 -2.20
C GLN A 96 7.05 -24.07 -1.67
N TYR A 97 8.16 -23.73 -2.33
CA TYR A 97 9.05 -22.66 -1.89
C TYR A 97 8.37 -21.29 -1.91
N PRO A 98 7.67 -20.87 -3.00
CA PRO A 98 6.97 -19.59 -3.00
C PRO A 98 5.91 -19.48 -1.90
N ILE A 99 5.11 -20.54 -1.67
CA ILE A 99 4.10 -20.55 -0.59
C ILE A 99 4.77 -20.30 0.77
N LEU A 100 5.78 -21.10 1.11
CA LEU A 100 6.49 -20.97 2.38
C LEU A 100 7.19 -19.62 2.52
N LEU A 101 7.70 -19.08 1.42
CA LEU A 101 8.39 -17.79 1.42
C LEU A 101 7.40 -16.63 1.65
N GLY A 102 6.22 -16.67 1.04
CA GLY A 102 5.16 -15.71 1.34
C GLY A 102 4.70 -15.80 2.80
N ASP A 103 4.47 -17.01 3.32
CA ASP A 103 4.09 -17.23 4.73
C ASP A 103 5.16 -16.71 5.71
N TYR A 104 6.43 -16.92 5.37
CA TYR A 104 7.57 -16.39 6.11
C TYR A 104 7.57 -14.86 6.12
N PHE A 105 7.30 -14.19 4.99
CA PHE A 105 7.27 -12.73 4.94
C PHE A 105 6.05 -12.11 5.61
N PHE A 106 4.89 -12.75 5.58
CA PHE A 106 3.76 -12.35 6.44
C PHE A 106 4.14 -12.43 7.92
N SER A 107 4.81 -13.53 8.33
CA SER A 107 5.27 -13.71 9.71
C SER A 107 6.32 -12.64 10.10
N LYS A 108 7.23 -12.28 9.19
CA LYS A 108 8.20 -11.19 9.42
C LYS A 108 7.53 -9.83 9.55
N ALA A 109 6.50 -9.55 8.75
CA ALA A 109 5.72 -8.32 8.85
C ALA A 109 5.07 -8.18 10.23
N VAL A 110 4.48 -9.27 10.75
CA VAL A 110 3.94 -9.31 12.13
C VAL A 110 5.06 -9.13 13.17
N GLY A 111 6.23 -9.76 12.96
CA GLY A 111 7.39 -9.59 13.84
C GLY A 111 7.90 -8.14 13.92
N LEU A 112 7.85 -7.38 12.81
CA LEU A 112 8.22 -5.97 12.81
C LEU A 112 7.28 -5.09 13.64
N LEU A 113 6.02 -5.48 13.85
CA LEU A 113 5.11 -4.73 14.73
C LEU A 113 5.59 -4.74 16.18
N GLU A 114 6.24 -5.81 16.63
CA GLU A 114 6.76 -5.91 18.00
C GLU A 114 7.85 -4.87 18.27
N ARG A 115 8.72 -4.60 17.28
CA ARG A 115 9.79 -3.60 17.39
C ARG A 115 9.31 -2.17 17.64
N VAL A 116 8.07 -1.89 17.27
CA VAL A 116 7.42 -0.58 17.50
C VAL A 116 6.35 -0.62 18.59
N ASN A 117 6.21 -1.72 19.34
CA ASN A 117 5.11 -1.94 20.29
C ASN A 117 3.70 -1.83 19.64
N GLY A 118 3.59 -2.14 18.35
CA GLY A 118 2.39 -1.99 17.52
C GLY A 118 1.36 -3.12 17.62
N HIS A 119 1.43 -3.98 18.64
CA HIS A 119 0.56 -5.17 18.78
C HIS A 119 -0.95 -4.86 18.74
N TYR A 120 -1.35 -3.68 19.20
CA TYR A 120 -2.75 -3.22 19.16
C TYR A 120 -3.28 -2.99 17.74
N LEU A 121 -2.41 -2.97 16.72
CA LEU A 121 -2.77 -2.87 15.31
C LEU A 121 -2.93 -4.23 14.62
N LEU A 122 -2.64 -5.35 15.30
CA LEU A 122 -2.63 -6.67 14.69
C LEU A 122 -3.96 -7.01 14.01
N GLN A 123 -5.09 -6.63 14.63
CA GLN A 123 -6.40 -6.82 14.05
C GLN A 123 -6.52 -6.16 12.67
N HIS A 124 -6.04 -4.92 12.51
CA HIS A 124 -6.10 -4.20 11.24
C HIS A 124 -5.23 -4.84 10.16
N PHE A 125 -4.08 -5.40 10.53
CA PHE A 125 -3.25 -6.13 9.57
C PHE A 125 -3.85 -7.48 9.18
N ALA A 126 -4.48 -8.20 10.12
CA ALA A 126 -5.21 -9.41 9.81
C ALA A 126 -6.39 -9.11 8.87
N GLU A 127 -7.16 -8.05 9.14
CA GLU A 127 -8.26 -7.60 8.26
C GLU A 127 -7.76 -7.20 6.87
N LEU A 128 -6.61 -6.52 6.75
CA LEU A 128 -5.96 -6.25 5.47
C LEU A 128 -5.66 -7.54 4.71
N MET A 129 -4.97 -8.50 5.33
CA MET A 129 -4.59 -9.76 4.69
C MET A 129 -5.83 -10.55 4.24
N CYS A 130 -6.86 -10.63 5.08
CA CYS A 130 -8.14 -11.23 4.71
C CYS A 130 -8.76 -10.51 3.51
N THR A 131 -8.86 -9.18 3.53
CA THR A 131 -9.48 -8.40 2.46
C THR A 131 -8.77 -8.61 1.11
N VAL A 132 -7.43 -8.60 1.13
CA VAL A 132 -6.60 -8.80 -0.07
C VAL A 132 -6.78 -10.22 -0.61
N ASN A 133 -6.69 -11.23 0.25
CA ASN A 133 -6.87 -12.63 -0.14
C ASN A 133 -8.29 -12.93 -0.65
N GLU A 134 -9.31 -12.33 -0.04
CA GLU A 134 -10.68 -12.38 -0.57
C GLU A 134 -10.76 -11.77 -1.97
N GLY A 135 -10.05 -10.68 -2.23
CA GLY A 135 -9.93 -10.09 -3.57
C GLY A 135 -9.37 -11.08 -4.60
N HIS A 136 -8.29 -11.78 -4.27
CA HIS A 136 -7.71 -12.81 -5.14
C HIS A 136 -8.67 -13.99 -5.38
N VAL A 137 -9.38 -14.43 -4.35
CA VAL A 137 -10.42 -15.46 -4.49
C VAL A 137 -11.53 -14.98 -5.43
N MET A 138 -11.99 -13.74 -5.28
CA MET A 138 -13.00 -13.15 -6.16
C MET A 138 -12.50 -13.05 -7.60
N ARG A 139 -11.25 -12.65 -7.83
CA ARG A 139 -10.61 -12.61 -9.15
C ARG A 139 -10.62 -13.98 -9.81
N LYS A 140 -10.25 -15.04 -9.07
CA LYS A 140 -10.26 -16.41 -9.58
C LYS A 140 -11.65 -16.91 -9.91
N LEU A 141 -12.64 -16.62 -9.07
CA LEU A 141 -14.04 -16.95 -9.35
C LEU A 141 -14.62 -16.18 -10.56
N ALA A 142 -13.98 -15.09 -10.96
CA ALA A 142 -14.36 -14.26 -12.10
C ALA A 142 -13.51 -14.54 -13.37
N ASP A 143 -12.84 -15.69 -13.46
CA ASP A 143 -11.95 -16.06 -14.57
C ASP A 143 -10.88 -14.99 -14.87
N ASP A 144 -10.24 -14.49 -13.81
CA ASP A 144 -9.18 -13.45 -13.85
C ASP A 144 -9.61 -12.12 -14.50
N LYS A 145 -10.91 -11.82 -14.55
CA LYS A 145 -11.46 -10.52 -14.98
C LYS A 145 -11.74 -9.62 -13.77
N PRO A 146 -10.84 -8.70 -13.39
CA PRO A 146 -11.07 -7.85 -12.24
C PRO A 146 -12.15 -6.81 -12.55
N ASP A 147 -13.08 -6.65 -11.61
CA ASP A 147 -13.95 -5.48 -11.55
C ASP A 147 -13.44 -4.47 -10.50
N LEU A 148 -14.19 -3.39 -10.29
CA LEU A 148 -13.82 -2.37 -9.31
C LEU A 148 -13.75 -2.90 -7.87
N VAL A 149 -14.53 -3.93 -7.52
CA VAL A 149 -14.56 -4.51 -6.17
C VAL A 149 -13.32 -5.37 -5.94
N VAL A 150 -12.95 -6.19 -6.94
CA VAL A 150 -11.72 -6.98 -6.92
C VAL A 150 -10.49 -6.07 -6.76
N LEU A 151 -10.37 -5.03 -7.59
CA LEU A 151 -9.28 -4.06 -7.51
C LEU A 151 -9.24 -3.32 -6.17
N ALA A 152 -10.42 -3.00 -5.61
CA ALA A 152 -10.53 -2.39 -4.31
C ALA A 152 -9.96 -3.28 -3.21
N HIS A 153 -10.34 -4.57 -3.23
CA HIS A 153 -9.88 -5.56 -2.25
C HIS A 153 -8.37 -5.80 -2.35
N GLU A 154 -7.87 -6.09 -3.55
CA GLU A 154 -6.49 -6.51 -3.78
C GLU A 154 -5.47 -5.38 -3.61
N LYS A 155 -5.82 -4.14 -3.99
CA LYS A 155 -4.84 -3.04 -4.08
C LYS A 155 -5.21 -1.84 -3.23
N ALA A 156 -6.45 -1.34 -3.31
CA ALA A 156 -6.84 -0.15 -2.55
C ALA A 156 -6.83 -0.37 -1.03
N SER A 157 -7.08 -1.60 -0.58
CA SER A 157 -7.00 -2.00 0.84
C SER A 157 -5.66 -1.66 1.48
N TYR A 158 -4.54 -1.85 0.79
CA TYR A 158 -3.23 -1.51 1.34
C TYR A 158 -3.14 -0.03 1.77
N TYR A 159 -3.66 0.88 0.95
CA TYR A 159 -3.68 2.31 1.24
C TYR A 159 -4.71 2.67 2.32
N LYS A 160 -5.89 2.05 2.26
CA LYS A 160 -6.92 2.16 3.30
C LYS A 160 -6.34 1.84 4.68
N TYR A 161 -5.70 0.68 4.83
CA TYR A 161 -5.13 0.24 6.10
C TYR A 161 -3.87 1.01 6.48
N SER A 162 -3.07 1.48 5.51
CA SER A 162 -1.92 2.37 5.78
C SER A 162 -2.37 3.67 6.46
N PHE A 163 -3.44 4.28 5.96
CA PHE A 163 -3.99 5.50 6.57
C PHE A 163 -4.69 5.22 7.90
N LEU A 164 -5.49 4.15 7.97
CA LEU A 164 -6.21 3.77 9.18
C LEU A 164 -5.25 3.44 10.33
N THR A 165 -4.23 2.62 10.10
CA THR A 165 -3.25 2.24 11.14
C THR A 165 -2.45 3.45 11.62
N ALA A 166 -2.08 4.38 10.73
CA ALA A 166 -1.47 5.64 11.11
C ALA A 166 -2.39 6.48 12.02
N ALA A 167 -3.69 6.58 11.69
CA ALA A 167 -4.66 7.31 12.51
C ALA A 167 -4.89 6.65 13.88
N VAL A 168 -4.97 5.33 13.92
CA VAL A 168 -5.12 4.57 15.19
C VAL A 168 -3.89 4.77 16.06
N ALA A 169 -2.69 4.65 15.51
CA ALA A 169 -1.43 4.86 16.22
C ALA A 169 -1.27 6.31 16.69
N GLY A 170 -1.73 7.28 15.90
CA GLY A 170 -1.77 8.70 16.25
C GLY A 170 -2.83 9.09 17.28
N GLY A 171 -3.58 8.12 17.83
CA GLY A 171 -4.58 8.37 18.86
C GLY A 171 -5.87 9.05 18.37
N CYS A 172 -6.15 9.03 17.07
CA CYS A 172 -7.35 9.65 16.51
C CYS A 172 -8.64 9.03 17.07
N GLY A 173 -9.70 9.84 17.15
CA GLY A 173 -11.06 9.37 17.45
C GLY A 173 -11.75 8.71 16.25
N ALA A 174 -12.92 8.08 16.46
CA ALA A 174 -13.62 7.31 15.43
C ALA A 174 -13.91 8.09 14.13
N LEU A 175 -14.34 9.36 14.24
CA LEU A 175 -14.61 10.19 13.07
C LEU A 175 -13.34 10.49 12.26
N GLU A 176 -12.22 10.72 12.93
CA GLU A 176 -10.93 10.93 12.26
C GLU A 176 -10.45 9.65 11.61
N ARG A 177 -10.49 8.52 12.32
CA ARG A 177 -10.10 7.21 11.77
C ARG A 177 -10.85 6.92 10.47
N ARG A 178 -12.17 7.16 10.45
CA ARG A 178 -13.00 7.02 9.25
C ARG A 178 -12.57 7.97 8.12
N PHE A 179 -12.25 9.22 8.43
CA PHE A 179 -11.72 10.16 7.43
C PHE A 179 -10.43 9.64 6.80
N TYR A 180 -9.49 9.13 7.59
CA TYR A 180 -8.23 8.57 7.08
C TYR A 180 -8.46 7.29 6.28
N GLU A 181 -9.30 6.39 6.77
CA GLU A 181 -9.70 5.16 6.08
C GLU A 181 -10.29 5.46 4.69
N GLU A 182 -11.29 6.36 4.61
CA GLU A 182 -11.92 6.75 3.35
C GLU A 182 -10.93 7.49 2.43
N THR A 183 -10.04 8.31 2.98
CA THR A 183 -9.00 9.00 2.22
C THR A 183 -8.01 7.99 1.61
N GLY A 184 -7.48 7.07 2.42
CA GLY A 184 -6.56 6.03 1.98
C GLY A 184 -7.18 5.13 0.93
N PHE A 185 -8.44 4.75 1.11
CA PHE A 185 -9.21 3.98 0.13
C PHE A 185 -9.34 4.70 -1.21
N ASN A 186 -9.79 5.97 -1.22
CA ASN A 186 -10.00 6.71 -2.46
C ASN A 186 -8.67 6.97 -3.19
N LEU A 187 -7.59 7.29 -2.46
CA LEU A 187 -6.25 7.43 -3.06
C LEU A 187 -5.72 6.10 -3.62
N GLY A 188 -5.91 5.00 -2.88
CA GLY A 188 -5.56 3.66 -3.33
C GLY A 188 -6.28 3.28 -4.62
N MET A 189 -7.60 3.49 -4.67
CA MET A 189 -8.38 3.27 -5.89
C MET A 189 -7.89 4.13 -7.06
N ALA A 190 -7.57 5.41 -6.83
CA ALA A 190 -7.06 6.26 -7.89
C ALA A 190 -5.72 5.75 -8.47
N ILE A 191 -4.80 5.30 -7.61
CA ILE A 191 -3.51 4.74 -8.03
C ILE A 191 -3.71 3.43 -8.78
N THR A 192 -4.53 2.52 -8.26
CA THR A 192 -4.81 1.22 -8.89
C THR A 192 -5.48 1.39 -10.25
N LEU A 193 -6.49 2.25 -10.35
CA LEU A 193 -7.18 2.48 -11.62
C LEU A 193 -6.28 3.17 -12.64
N TYR A 194 -5.36 4.02 -12.21
CA TYR A 194 -4.34 4.57 -13.10
C TYR A 194 -3.36 3.50 -13.60
N ASP A 195 -2.93 2.57 -12.74
CA ASP A 195 -2.07 1.43 -13.12
C ASP A 195 -2.77 0.53 -14.15
N GLU A 196 -4.09 0.39 -14.05
CA GLU A 196 -4.95 -0.35 -14.99
C GLU A 196 -5.35 0.46 -16.25
N GLY A 197 -4.89 1.70 -16.41
CA GLY A 197 -5.22 2.57 -17.55
C GLY A 197 -6.65 3.12 -17.58
N LEU A 198 -7.36 3.10 -16.44
CA LEU A 198 -8.73 3.56 -16.24
C LEU A 198 -8.79 5.01 -15.71
N ASP A 199 -8.03 5.91 -16.34
CA ASP A 199 -7.77 7.28 -15.87
C ASP A 199 -9.02 8.09 -15.53
N LYS A 200 -10.08 7.99 -16.33
CA LYS A 200 -11.34 8.72 -16.09
C LYS A 200 -12.00 8.30 -14.78
N ILE A 201 -11.94 7.02 -14.44
CA ILE A 201 -12.50 6.49 -13.19
C ILE A 201 -11.57 6.87 -12.03
N ALA A 202 -10.25 6.78 -12.24
CA ALA A 202 -9.24 7.21 -11.26
C ALA A 202 -9.45 8.67 -10.82
N LEU A 203 -9.69 9.58 -11.77
CA LEU A 203 -10.01 10.99 -11.50
C LEU A 203 -11.25 11.14 -10.61
N GLY A 204 -12.29 10.33 -10.82
CA GLY A 204 -13.48 10.33 -9.97
C GLY A 204 -13.18 10.05 -8.49
N TYR A 205 -12.22 9.15 -8.21
CA TYR A 205 -11.78 8.87 -6.83
C TYR A 205 -10.92 9.99 -6.23
N LEU A 206 -10.13 10.70 -7.04
CA LEU A 206 -9.41 11.89 -6.59
C LEU A 206 -10.37 13.05 -6.26
N GLU A 207 -11.43 13.22 -7.04
CA GLU A 207 -12.48 14.21 -6.75
C GLU A 207 -13.24 13.87 -5.45
N LYS A 208 -13.55 12.58 -5.20
CA LYS A 208 -14.08 12.13 -3.91
C LYS A 208 -13.15 12.49 -2.75
N THR A 209 -11.85 12.26 -2.93
CA THR A 209 -10.84 12.64 -1.93
C THR A 209 -10.85 14.14 -1.68
N ARG A 210 -10.89 14.97 -2.74
CA ARG A 210 -10.94 16.43 -2.61
C ARG A 210 -12.20 16.90 -1.86
N ALA A 211 -13.36 16.36 -2.22
CA ALA A 211 -14.62 16.68 -1.56
C ALA A 211 -14.61 16.30 -0.07
N LEU A 212 -14.06 15.12 0.27
CA LEU A 212 -13.88 14.66 1.65
C LEU A 212 -12.94 15.59 2.44
N MET A 213 -11.85 16.06 1.83
CA MET A 213 -10.94 17.01 2.46
C MET A 213 -11.56 18.39 2.66
N SER A 214 -12.43 18.84 1.74
CA SER A 214 -13.12 20.13 1.85
C SER A 214 -14.20 20.15 2.91
N SER A 215 -14.86 19.01 3.17
CA SER A 215 -15.90 18.89 4.20
C SER A 215 -15.35 18.73 5.62
N TRP A 216 -14.06 18.39 5.76
CA TRP A 216 -13.42 18.21 7.06
C TRP A 216 -13.04 19.55 7.72
N THR A 217 -13.83 19.98 8.70
CA THR A 217 -13.82 21.34 9.31
C THR A 217 -12.98 21.50 10.59
N ARG A 218 -12.04 20.59 10.89
CA ARG A 218 -11.11 20.79 12.02
C ARG A 218 -10.09 21.92 11.72
N PRO A 219 -9.59 22.64 12.75
CA PRO A 219 -8.64 23.73 12.54
C PRO A 219 -7.46 23.25 11.70
N ARG A 220 -6.99 24.10 10.77
CA ARG A 220 -5.76 23.87 10.00
C ARG A 220 -4.62 23.64 10.98
N ASN A 221 -4.37 22.38 11.30
CA ASN A 221 -3.08 21.95 11.80
C ASN A 221 -2.24 21.66 10.56
N ASP A 222 -1.00 22.14 10.50
CA ASP A 222 -0.11 22.05 9.32
C ASP A 222 0.02 20.61 8.77
N LYS A 223 -0.23 19.65 9.65
CA LYS A 223 -0.36 18.21 9.45
C LYS A 223 -1.36 17.77 8.35
N VAL A 224 -2.46 18.50 8.08
CA VAL A 224 -3.40 18.17 6.97
C VAL A 224 -2.79 18.40 5.58
N CYS A 225 -1.70 19.16 5.50
CA CYS A 225 -1.11 19.61 4.23
C CYS A 225 -0.58 18.45 3.38
N ILE A 226 0.07 17.45 3.99
CA ILE A 226 0.75 16.36 3.25
C ILE A 226 -0.22 15.54 2.40
N ILE A 227 -1.39 15.16 2.94
CA ILE A 227 -2.42 14.42 2.19
C ILE A 227 -2.93 15.23 1.00
N ARG A 228 -3.08 16.56 1.19
CA ARG A 228 -3.53 17.46 0.13
C ARG A 228 -2.49 17.53 -0.97
N SER A 229 -1.23 17.72 -0.60
CA SER A 229 -0.11 17.74 -1.53
C SER A 229 0.01 16.43 -2.31
N LEU A 230 -0.12 15.27 -1.64
CA LEU A 230 -0.15 13.96 -2.29
C LEU A 230 -1.30 13.85 -3.30
N SER A 231 -2.52 14.24 -2.90
CA SER A 231 -3.68 14.20 -3.79
C SER A 231 -3.50 15.10 -5.02
N GLU A 232 -3.02 16.35 -4.81
CA GLU A 232 -2.76 17.31 -5.88
C GLU A 232 -1.66 16.82 -6.84
N GLU A 233 -0.61 16.20 -6.31
CA GLU A 233 0.48 15.61 -7.10
C GLU A 233 0.01 14.42 -7.95
N LEU A 234 -0.84 13.54 -7.40
CA LEU A 234 -1.47 12.46 -8.14
C LEU A 234 -2.36 12.99 -9.26
N ILE A 235 -3.19 14.01 -8.99
CA ILE A 235 -4.02 14.68 -10.00
C ILE A 235 -3.15 15.26 -11.12
N ARG A 236 -2.05 15.93 -10.76
CA ARG A 236 -1.08 16.49 -11.72
C ARG A 236 -0.32 15.42 -12.47
N SER A 237 -0.23 14.19 -11.99
CA SER A 237 0.44 13.09 -12.69
C SER A 237 -0.48 12.38 -13.67
N ILE A 238 -1.79 12.34 -13.38
CA ILE A 238 -2.81 11.69 -14.22
C ILE A 238 -3.25 12.61 -15.38
N LYS A 239 -3.39 13.93 -15.15
CA LYS A 239 -3.80 14.88 -16.20
C LYS A 239 -2.85 14.99 -17.42
N PRO A 240 -1.51 15.04 -17.27
CA PRO A 240 -0.58 15.15 -18.39
C PRO A 240 -0.65 13.97 -19.35
N ALA A 241 -1.02 12.78 -18.89
CA ALA A 241 -1.18 11.62 -19.75
C ALA A 241 -2.33 11.80 -20.77
N GLN A 242 -3.35 12.60 -20.44
CA GLN A 242 -4.49 12.88 -21.32
C GLN A 242 -4.16 13.91 -22.41
N GLU A 243 -3.21 14.82 -22.20
CA GLU A 243 -2.85 15.85 -23.19
C GLU A 243 -1.88 15.32 -24.27
N VAL A 244 -1.16 14.22 -24.02
CA VAL A 244 -0.18 13.65 -24.96
C VAL A 244 -0.81 12.67 -25.96
N MET A 245 -2.05 12.24 -25.75
CA MET A 245 -2.77 11.32 -26.66
C MET A 245 -3.72 12.01 -27.66
N ALA A 246 -3.67 13.34 -27.74
CA ALA A 246 -4.41 14.11 -28.75
C ALA A 246 -3.47 14.58 -29.88
N ILE A 247 -2.97 13.64 -30.70
CA ILE A 247 -2.42 13.92 -32.04
C ILE A 247 -2.89 12.83 -32.99
#